data_AF-A0A2D4H5E0-F1
#
_entry.id   AF-A0A2D4H5E0-F1
#
_cell.length_a   1.000
_cell.length_b   1.000
_cell.length_c   1.000
_cell.angle_alpha   90.00
_cell.angle_beta   90.00
_cell.angle_gamma   90.00
#
_symmetry.space_group_name_H-M   'P 1'
#
loop_
_entity.id
_entity.type
_entity.pdbx_description
1 polymer ?
#
loop_
_entity_poly.entity_id
_entity_poly.type
_entity_poly.pdbx_seq_one_letter_code
_entity_poly.pdbx_strand_id
1 'polypeptide(L)'
;VRRKRLRKRNRKRKRGCHAGVLFRLSKFPHKPSIPSIFLTSARSLTNKMDELRLQIAKTKFIKNCYVLLITETWLHSLIPDAAVELKGYIAHRQDRSRDSGNIKGGGLSLYVNKSWCINTKTVDSHCSMDLEYMTLKCRPIYLPQEFSMVLITTVYVPPDANTTIALGFLHNIVSNQQNKYAHAVHIIVGDFNQADLKAVLPKFYQHVKCATRGANILDKVYTNIKHGYKVIQLPHLGQSDHMSLLLAPASGGIQIICQEVSARWYVLQGEM
;
A
#
# COMPACT_ATOMS: atom_id res chain seq x y z
N VAL A 1 -49.29 -2.36 49.19
CA VAL A 1 -48.51 -2.45 47.93
C VAL A 1 -47.86 -1.10 47.61
N ARG A 2 -46.55 -0.91 47.83
CA ARG A 2 -45.79 0.26 47.34
C ARG A 2 -44.41 -0.21 46.84
N ARG A 3 -44.18 -0.04 45.54
CA ARG A 3 -43.04 -0.57 44.76
C ARG A 3 -41.72 0.12 45.16
N LYS A 4 -40.70 -0.68 45.54
CA LYS A 4 -39.30 -0.22 45.64
C LYS A 4 -38.78 0.14 44.24
N ARG A 5 -38.40 1.40 44.01
CA ARG A 5 -37.68 1.84 42.80
C ARG A 5 -36.25 1.29 42.84
N LEU A 6 -35.96 0.28 42.03
CA LEU A 6 -34.60 -0.18 41.75
C LEU A 6 -33.83 0.91 41.00
N ARG A 7 -32.83 1.52 41.65
CA ARG A 7 -31.85 2.39 40.99
C ARG A 7 -31.10 1.55 39.94
N LYS A 8 -31.42 1.73 38.66
CA LYS A 8 -30.61 1.22 37.54
C LYS A 8 -29.23 1.87 37.63
N ARG A 9 -28.26 1.13 38.14
CA ARG A 9 -26.83 1.46 38.04
C ARG A 9 -26.51 1.47 36.54
N ASN A 10 -26.45 2.65 35.92
CA ASN A 10 -25.88 2.82 34.59
C ASN A 10 -24.39 2.48 34.66
N ARG A 11 -24.07 1.18 34.60
CA ARG A 11 -22.73 0.71 34.28
C ARG A 11 -22.47 1.18 32.85
N LYS A 12 -21.79 2.32 32.69
CA LYS A 12 -21.10 2.66 31.45
C LYS A 12 -20.22 1.46 31.14
N ARG A 13 -20.62 0.64 30.17
CA ARG A 13 -19.78 -0.43 29.63
C ARG A 13 -18.49 0.25 29.18
N LYS A 14 -17.40 0.07 29.94
CA LYS A 14 -16.06 0.38 29.43
C LYS A 14 -15.86 -0.54 28.22
N ARG A 15 -16.04 0.00 27.01
CA ARG A 15 -15.76 -0.74 25.78
C ARG A 15 -14.28 -1.09 25.83
N GLY A 16 -13.96 -2.39 25.78
CA GLY A 16 -12.60 -2.90 25.90
C GLY A 16 -11.72 -2.35 24.79
N CYS A 17 -10.88 -1.38 25.12
CA CYS A 17 -10.11 -0.55 24.20
C CYS A 17 -8.82 -1.22 23.69
N HIS A 18 -8.37 -2.31 24.30
CA HIS A 18 -7.16 -3.06 23.85
C HIS A 18 -7.48 -4.50 23.53
N ALA A 19 -8.15 -5.19 24.45
CA ALA A 19 -8.49 -6.61 24.28
C ALA A 19 -9.35 -6.84 23.02
N GLY A 20 -10.25 -5.93 22.63
CA GLY A 20 -11.14 -6.14 21.48
C GLY A 20 -10.47 -6.05 20.11
N VAL A 21 -9.41 -5.24 19.96
CA VAL A 21 -8.64 -5.14 18.70
C VAL A 21 -7.64 -6.28 18.62
N LEU A 22 -6.88 -6.51 19.71
CA LEU A 22 -5.95 -7.63 19.80
C LEU A 22 -6.66 -8.98 19.63
N PHE A 23 -7.85 -9.16 20.23
CA PHE A 23 -8.66 -10.38 20.10
C PHE A 23 -9.26 -10.56 18.71
N ARG A 24 -9.55 -9.48 17.98
CA ARG A 24 -10.02 -9.56 16.58
C ARG A 24 -8.89 -9.92 15.64
N LEU A 25 -7.71 -9.32 15.84
CA LEU A 25 -6.50 -9.64 15.08
C LEU A 25 -5.99 -11.05 15.40
N SER A 26 -6.09 -11.50 16.66
CA SER A 26 -5.72 -12.87 17.07
C SER A 26 -6.71 -13.94 16.59
N LYS A 27 -7.99 -13.57 16.36
CA LYS A 27 -8.98 -14.47 15.76
C LYS A 27 -8.76 -14.72 14.26
N PHE A 28 -8.07 -13.81 13.56
CA PHE A 28 -7.81 -13.93 12.14
C PHE A 28 -6.33 -13.65 11.82
N PRO A 29 -5.40 -14.46 12.37
CA PRO A 29 -3.96 -14.25 12.19
C PRO A 29 -3.53 -14.33 10.72
N HIS A 30 -4.35 -14.96 9.87
CA HIS A 30 -4.11 -15.11 8.44
C HIS A 30 -4.65 -13.95 7.59
N LYS A 31 -5.42 -13.00 8.13
CA LYS A 31 -6.04 -11.90 7.35
C LYS A 31 -5.70 -10.53 7.93
N PRO A 32 -4.46 -10.05 7.70
CA PRO A 32 -3.99 -8.78 8.24
C PRO A 32 -4.72 -7.59 7.61
N SER A 33 -4.91 -6.56 8.40
CA SER A 33 -5.53 -5.29 7.98
C SER A 33 -4.63 -4.48 7.04
N ILE A 34 -3.32 -4.62 7.22
CA ILE A 34 -2.29 -4.13 6.30
C ILE A 34 -1.95 -5.28 5.35
N PRO A 35 -1.94 -5.07 4.02
CA PRO A 35 -1.68 -6.14 3.07
C PRO A 35 -0.19 -6.54 3.07
N SER A 36 0.11 -7.80 2.77
CA SER A 36 1.41 -8.17 2.22
C SER A 36 1.50 -7.68 0.78
N ILE A 37 2.66 -7.13 0.41
CA ILE A 37 2.86 -6.50 -0.90
C ILE A 37 4.05 -7.14 -1.60
N PHE A 38 3.85 -7.56 -2.85
CA PHE A 38 4.93 -7.84 -3.78
C PHE A 38 5.18 -6.60 -4.64
N LEU A 39 6.42 -6.11 -4.70
CA LEU A 39 6.82 -4.98 -5.54
C LEU A 39 7.90 -5.43 -6.51
N THR A 40 7.77 -5.07 -7.78
CA THR A 40 8.80 -5.31 -8.79
C THR A 40 8.73 -4.26 -9.89
N SER A 41 9.87 -3.83 -10.41
CA SER A 41 9.93 -3.18 -11.72
C SER A 41 10.05 -4.27 -12.78
N ALA A 42 9.02 -4.42 -13.61
CA ALA A 42 8.98 -5.49 -14.59
C ALA A 42 9.85 -5.20 -15.81
N ARG A 43 10.01 -3.93 -16.21
CA ARG A 43 10.62 -3.53 -17.49
C ARG A 43 10.07 -4.37 -18.65
N SER A 44 8.80 -4.15 -19.01
CA SER A 44 7.94 -5.02 -19.83
C SER A 44 7.31 -6.17 -19.06
N LEU A 45 6.01 -6.08 -18.81
CA LEU A 45 5.24 -7.11 -18.10
C LEU A 45 4.75 -8.23 -19.02
N THR A 46 4.42 -7.93 -20.28
CA THR A 46 3.75 -8.88 -21.19
C THR A 46 4.50 -10.19 -21.36
N ASN A 47 5.82 -10.14 -21.50
CA ASN A 47 6.67 -11.32 -21.64
C ASN A 47 6.97 -12.06 -20.32
N LYS A 48 6.43 -11.60 -19.18
CA LYS A 48 6.66 -12.15 -17.84
C LYS A 48 5.38 -12.67 -17.18
N MET A 49 4.24 -12.62 -17.88
CA MET A 49 2.94 -13.01 -17.33
C MET A 49 2.89 -14.49 -16.92
N ASP A 50 3.50 -15.39 -17.69
CA ASP A 50 3.47 -16.83 -17.36
C ASP A 50 4.34 -17.16 -16.15
N GLU A 51 5.51 -16.52 -16.05
CA GLU A 51 6.34 -16.59 -14.84
C GLU A 51 5.60 -16.05 -13.63
N LEU A 52 4.96 -14.88 -13.76
CA LEU A 52 4.18 -14.27 -12.67
C LEU A 52 3.02 -15.17 -12.22
N ARG A 53 2.27 -15.75 -13.17
CA ARG A 53 1.19 -16.72 -12.89
C ARG A 53 1.73 -17.95 -12.17
N LEU A 54 2.87 -18.48 -12.61
CA LEU A 54 3.53 -19.63 -11.98
C LEU A 54 3.98 -19.29 -10.55
N GLN A 55 4.59 -18.13 -10.34
CA GLN A 55 5.04 -17.67 -9.03
C GLN A 55 3.86 -17.50 -8.06
N ILE A 56 2.73 -16.94 -8.51
CA ILE A 56 1.50 -16.85 -7.72
C ILE A 56 0.95 -18.24 -7.35
N ALA A 57 1.01 -19.20 -8.27
CA ALA A 57 0.48 -20.55 -8.04
C ALA A 57 1.37 -21.41 -7.13
N LYS A 58 2.70 -21.30 -7.26
CA LYS A 58 3.66 -22.27 -6.70
C LYS A 58 4.54 -21.69 -5.59
N THR A 59 4.88 -20.41 -5.63
CA THR A 59 5.86 -19.82 -4.71
C THR A 59 5.17 -19.33 -3.43
N LYS A 60 5.55 -19.88 -2.28
CA LYS A 60 4.95 -19.52 -0.97
C LYS A 60 5.00 -18.02 -0.67
N PHE A 61 6.02 -17.31 -1.15
CA PHE A 61 6.19 -15.87 -0.95
C PHE A 61 5.11 -15.04 -1.64
N ILE A 62 4.87 -15.29 -2.93
CA ILE A 62 3.95 -14.48 -3.76
C ILE A 62 2.51 -14.99 -3.66
N LYS A 63 2.32 -16.31 -3.51
CA LYS A 63 1.00 -16.92 -3.30
C LYS A 63 0.19 -16.28 -2.17
N ASN A 64 0.89 -15.81 -1.13
CA ASN A 64 0.29 -15.20 0.06
C ASN A 64 0.33 -13.66 0.03
N CYS A 65 0.66 -13.05 -1.11
CA CYS A 65 0.62 -11.61 -1.29
C CYS A 65 -0.80 -11.13 -1.58
N TYR A 66 -1.24 -10.14 -0.81
CA TYR A 66 -2.55 -9.53 -0.99
C TYR A 66 -2.57 -8.44 -2.05
N VAL A 67 -1.42 -7.78 -2.27
CA VAL A 67 -1.26 -6.78 -3.30
C VAL A 67 0.00 -7.08 -4.11
N LEU A 68 -0.10 -7.01 -5.44
CA LEU A 68 1.05 -7.06 -6.34
C LEU A 68 1.17 -5.69 -7.01
N LEU A 69 2.35 -5.10 -6.96
CA LEU A 69 2.68 -3.79 -7.51
C LEU A 69 3.77 -3.95 -8.54
N ILE A 70 3.47 -3.51 -9.75
CA ILE A 70 4.36 -3.65 -10.88
C ILE A 70 4.54 -2.26 -11.49
N THR A 71 5.78 -1.77 -11.44
CA THR A 71 6.21 -0.57 -12.16
C THR A 71 6.85 -0.96 -13.49
N GLU A 72 7.00 0.00 -14.39
CA GLU A 72 7.58 -0.20 -15.73
C GLU A 72 6.91 -1.36 -16.49
N THR A 73 5.57 -1.41 -16.44
CA THR A 73 4.80 -2.48 -17.07
C THR A 73 4.90 -2.44 -18.60
N TRP A 74 5.12 -1.26 -19.17
CA TRP A 74 5.14 -0.96 -20.61
C TRP A 74 3.88 -1.42 -21.33
N LEU A 75 2.78 -1.50 -20.60
CA LEU A 75 1.47 -1.77 -21.16
C LEU A 75 0.92 -0.52 -21.87
N HIS A 76 0.05 -0.75 -22.85
CA HIS A 76 -0.62 0.29 -23.61
C HIS A 76 -2.02 -0.18 -24.03
N SER A 77 -2.89 0.75 -24.43
CA SER A 77 -4.31 0.48 -24.73
C SER A 77 -4.58 -0.67 -25.70
N LEU A 78 -3.66 -0.98 -26.62
CA LEU A 78 -3.81 -2.12 -27.54
C LEU A 78 -3.62 -3.50 -26.88
N ILE A 79 -3.03 -3.58 -25.68
CA ILE A 79 -2.95 -4.83 -24.91
C ILE A 79 -4.25 -4.95 -24.10
N PRO A 80 -5.08 -5.98 -24.36
CA PRO A 80 -6.33 -6.15 -23.64
C PRO A 80 -6.08 -6.54 -22.18
N ASP A 81 -6.97 -6.11 -21.28
CA ASP A 81 -6.84 -6.42 -19.85
C ASP A 81 -6.86 -7.93 -19.56
N ALA A 82 -7.56 -8.71 -20.40
CA ALA A 82 -7.55 -10.18 -20.32
C ALA A 82 -6.15 -10.79 -20.49
N ALA A 83 -5.26 -10.16 -21.27
CA ALA A 83 -3.89 -10.65 -21.46
C ALA A 83 -3.06 -10.56 -20.17
N VAL A 84 -3.37 -9.57 -19.32
CA VAL A 84 -2.68 -9.30 -18.06
C VAL A 84 -3.51 -9.70 -16.84
N GLU A 85 -4.62 -10.41 -17.03
CA GLU A 85 -5.48 -10.85 -15.93
C GLU A 85 -4.78 -11.91 -15.06
N LEU A 86 -4.94 -11.77 -13.74
CA LEU A 86 -4.49 -12.72 -12.73
C LEU A 86 -5.68 -13.27 -11.95
N LYS A 87 -5.86 -14.59 -12.00
CA LYS A 87 -6.98 -15.28 -11.34
C LYS A 87 -7.02 -14.97 -9.84
N GLY A 88 -8.17 -14.51 -9.37
CA GLY A 88 -8.38 -14.17 -7.95
C GLY A 88 -7.95 -12.75 -7.55
N TYR A 89 -7.44 -11.96 -8.50
CA TYR A 89 -7.08 -10.56 -8.28
C TYR A 89 -8.02 -9.61 -9.03
N ILE A 90 -8.09 -8.37 -8.57
CA ILE A 90 -8.69 -7.23 -9.25
C ILE A 90 -7.54 -6.38 -9.78
N ALA A 91 -7.45 -6.21 -11.09
CA ALA A 91 -6.41 -5.42 -11.72
C ALA A 91 -6.82 -3.93 -11.78
N HIS A 92 -5.88 -3.06 -11.43
CA HIS A 92 -5.92 -1.62 -11.63
C HIS A 92 -4.68 -1.24 -12.43
N ARG A 93 -4.86 -0.52 -13.52
CA ARG A 93 -3.83 -0.29 -14.52
C ARG A 93 -3.82 1.18 -14.90
N GLN A 94 -2.63 1.75 -14.97
CA GLN A 94 -2.37 3.08 -15.48
C GLN A 94 -1.29 2.97 -16.54
N ASP A 95 -1.70 3.09 -17.80
CA ASP A 95 -0.76 3.12 -18.92
C ASP A 95 -0.11 4.49 -19.04
N ARG A 96 1.11 4.50 -19.57
CA ARG A 96 1.83 5.73 -19.87
C ARG A 96 1.13 6.48 -20.99
N SER A 97 0.84 7.76 -20.78
CA SER A 97 0.27 8.65 -21.80
C SER A 97 1.36 9.40 -22.56
N ARG A 98 0.98 10.09 -23.64
CA ARG A 98 1.87 10.96 -24.42
C ARG A 98 2.41 12.15 -23.59
N ASP A 99 1.73 12.51 -22.51
CA ASP A 99 2.11 13.62 -21.62
C ASP A 99 3.41 13.36 -20.86
N SER A 100 3.87 12.11 -20.87
CA SER A 100 5.12 11.67 -20.27
C SER A 100 6.37 11.94 -21.12
N GLY A 101 6.21 12.53 -22.32
CA GLY A 101 7.31 12.89 -23.22
C GLY A 101 8.03 11.70 -23.88
N ASN A 102 7.66 10.46 -23.53
CA ASN A 102 8.23 9.25 -24.10
C ASN A 102 7.15 8.18 -24.34
N ILE A 103 7.23 7.52 -25.49
CA ILE A 103 6.34 6.41 -25.88
C ILE A 103 6.80 5.05 -25.34
N LYS A 104 8.03 4.96 -24.84
CA LYS A 104 8.61 3.73 -24.26
C LYS A 104 8.86 3.94 -22.76
N GLY A 105 8.71 2.88 -21.97
CA GLY A 105 8.96 2.93 -20.53
C GLY A 105 7.69 3.13 -19.70
N GLY A 106 7.83 3.11 -18.36
CA GLY A 106 6.77 3.43 -17.41
C GLY A 106 5.55 2.51 -17.40
N GLY A 107 4.42 3.05 -16.95
CA GLY A 107 3.20 2.30 -16.71
C GLY A 107 3.20 1.62 -15.34
N LEU A 108 2.01 1.61 -14.72
CA LEU A 108 1.77 1.05 -13.39
C LEU A 108 0.67 0.00 -13.46
N SER A 109 0.84 -1.09 -12.74
CA SER A 109 -0.22 -2.07 -12.54
C SER A 109 -0.24 -2.56 -11.10
N LEU A 110 -1.44 -2.62 -10.56
CA LEU A 110 -1.72 -2.97 -9.18
C LEU A 110 -2.81 -4.04 -9.14
N TYR A 111 -2.47 -5.19 -8.56
CA TYR A 111 -3.38 -6.32 -8.45
C TYR A 111 -3.77 -6.52 -6.99
N VAL A 112 -5.06 -6.50 -6.70
CA VAL A 112 -5.57 -6.71 -5.33
C VAL A 112 -6.26 -8.06 -5.22
N ASN A 113 -5.79 -8.89 -4.29
CA ASN A 113 -6.38 -10.20 -4.05
C ASN A 113 -7.78 -10.06 -3.47
N LYS A 114 -8.77 -10.69 -4.10
CA LYS A 114 -10.20 -10.64 -3.72
C LYS A 114 -10.46 -11.18 -2.31
N SER A 115 -9.59 -12.05 -1.79
CA SER A 115 -9.70 -12.59 -0.42
C SER A 115 -9.34 -11.58 0.68
N TRP A 116 -8.66 -10.48 0.32
CA TRP A 116 -8.32 -9.39 1.25
C TRP A 116 -9.24 -8.19 1.08
N CYS A 117 -9.45 -7.74 -0.16
CA CYS A 117 -10.28 -6.57 -0.43
C CYS A 117 -10.99 -6.70 -1.79
N ILE A 118 -12.32 -6.57 -1.75
CA ILE A 118 -13.17 -6.51 -2.96
C ILE A 118 -13.54 -5.06 -3.27
N ASN A 119 -13.73 -4.23 -2.22
CA ASN A 119 -14.06 -2.82 -2.36
C ASN A 119 -12.79 -2.00 -2.64
N THR A 120 -12.41 -1.97 -3.91
CA THR A 120 -11.25 -1.24 -4.43
C THR A 120 -11.70 -0.21 -5.47
N LYS A 121 -11.13 1.00 -5.42
CA LYS A 121 -11.41 2.06 -6.40
C LYS A 121 -10.18 2.93 -6.61
N THR A 122 -9.80 3.15 -7.86
CA THR A 122 -8.81 4.19 -8.21
C THR A 122 -9.43 5.54 -7.94
N VAL A 123 -8.83 6.29 -7.02
CA VAL A 123 -9.34 7.61 -6.59
C VAL A 123 -8.58 8.77 -7.19
N ASP A 124 -7.36 8.52 -7.67
CA ASP A 124 -6.49 9.51 -8.27
C ASP A 124 -5.41 8.83 -9.10
N SER A 125 -4.95 9.49 -10.16
CA SER A 125 -3.91 8.99 -11.06
C SER A 125 -3.34 10.12 -11.89
N HIS A 126 -2.05 10.04 -12.22
CA HIS A 126 -1.38 11.04 -13.02
C HIS A 126 -0.25 10.42 -13.84
N CYS A 127 0.03 11.03 -14.98
CA CYS A 127 1.13 10.68 -15.85
C CYS A 127 1.74 11.97 -16.42
N SER A 128 3.01 12.22 -16.13
CA SER A 128 3.80 13.28 -16.74
C SER A 128 5.25 12.84 -16.91
N MET A 129 6.08 13.72 -17.47
CA MET A 129 7.52 13.46 -17.69
C MET A 129 8.27 13.19 -16.39
N ASP A 130 7.82 13.81 -15.28
CA ASP A 130 8.52 13.74 -14.00
C ASP A 130 7.91 12.73 -13.02
N LEU A 131 6.65 12.33 -13.21
CA LEU A 131 5.91 11.51 -12.26
C LEU A 131 4.78 10.72 -12.90
N GLU A 132 4.76 9.43 -12.62
CA GLU A 132 3.60 8.56 -12.81
C GLU A 132 3.13 8.08 -11.45
N TYR A 133 1.84 8.21 -11.16
CA TYR A 133 1.28 7.60 -9.95
C TYR A 133 -0.16 7.14 -10.14
N MET A 134 -0.58 6.22 -9.27
CA MET A 134 -1.96 5.78 -9.15
C MET A 134 -2.28 5.52 -7.68
N THR A 135 -3.31 6.17 -7.14
CA THR A 135 -3.80 5.91 -5.79
C THR A 135 -5.05 5.04 -5.81
N LEU A 136 -4.91 3.86 -5.21
CA LEU A 136 -6.01 2.96 -4.95
C LEU A 136 -6.55 3.11 -3.53
N LYS A 137 -7.85 3.31 -3.42
CA LYS A 137 -8.60 3.20 -2.18
C LYS A 137 -9.09 1.78 -1.98
N CYS A 138 -8.68 1.16 -0.88
CA CYS A 138 -9.09 -0.18 -0.47
C CYS A 138 -9.83 -0.13 0.86
N ARG A 139 -10.95 -0.85 0.98
CA ARG A 139 -11.56 -1.18 2.27
C ARG A 139 -11.49 -2.69 2.50
N PRO A 140 -10.44 -3.18 3.18
CA PRO A 140 -10.25 -4.60 3.43
C PRO A 140 -11.43 -5.22 4.18
N ILE A 141 -11.63 -6.53 4.00
CA ILE A 141 -12.70 -7.28 4.69
C ILE A 141 -12.51 -7.20 6.21
N TYR A 142 -11.26 -7.19 6.68
CA TYR A 142 -10.90 -7.09 8.09
C TYR A 142 -10.10 -5.82 8.36
N LEU A 143 -10.78 -4.67 8.32
CA LEU A 143 -10.22 -3.39 8.72
C LEU A 143 -10.60 -3.07 10.18
N PRO A 144 -9.66 -2.68 11.06
CA PRO A 144 -9.95 -2.21 12.41
C PRO A 144 -10.84 -0.98 12.35
N GLN A 145 -11.65 -0.78 13.39
CA GLN A 145 -12.64 0.30 13.41
C GLN A 145 -11.99 1.69 13.37
N GLU A 146 -10.74 1.76 13.78
CA GLU A 146 -9.94 2.97 13.92
C GLU A 146 -9.38 3.47 12.59
N PHE A 147 -9.37 2.60 11.57
CA PHE A 147 -9.02 2.98 10.21
C PHE A 147 -10.26 3.04 9.32
N SER A 148 -10.34 4.11 8.54
CA SER A 148 -11.44 4.27 7.58
C SER A 148 -11.19 3.46 6.30
N MET A 149 -9.93 3.36 5.86
CA MET A 149 -9.48 2.65 4.66
C MET A 149 -7.96 2.46 4.62
N VAL A 150 -7.49 1.76 3.60
CA VAL A 150 -6.08 1.71 3.19
C VAL A 150 -5.96 2.40 1.83
N LEU A 151 -5.09 3.41 1.74
CA LEU A 151 -4.72 4.07 0.50
C LEU A 151 -3.36 3.56 0.05
N ILE A 152 -3.31 3.00 -1.16
CA ILE A 152 -2.08 2.51 -1.78
C ILE A 152 -1.76 3.41 -2.97
N THR A 153 -0.72 4.23 -2.85
CA THR A 153 -0.23 5.09 -3.93
C THR A 153 0.98 4.43 -4.56
N THR A 154 0.83 3.94 -5.78
CA THR A 154 1.94 3.41 -6.57
C THR A 154 2.61 4.55 -7.30
N VAL A 155 3.94 4.61 -7.25
CA VAL A 155 4.73 5.71 -7.82
C VAL A 155 5.80 5.16 -8.76
N TYR A 156 5.98 5.82 -9.89
CA TYR A 156 7.17 5.67 -10.73
C TYR A 156 7.68 7.07 -11.06
N VAL A 157 8.91 7.36 -10.64
CA VAL A 157 9.62 8.60 -11.00
C VAL A 157 10.64 8.23 -12.08
N PRO A 158 10.52 8.72 -13.32
CA PRO A 158 11.50 8.43 -14.37
C PRO A 158 12.93 8.82 -13.97
N PRO A 159 13.97 8.14 -14.49
CA PRO A 159 15.36 8.41 -14.09
C PRO A 159 15.83 9.83 -14.43
N ASP A 160 15.29 10.40 -15.52
CA ASP A 160 15.61 11.75 -16.01
C ASP A 160 14.64 12.82 -15.47
N ALA A 161 13.78 12.48 -14.51
CA ALA A 161 12.78 13.38 -13.96
C ALA A 161 13.37 14.53 -13.14
N ASN A 162 12.70 15.68 -13.17
CA ASN A 162 12.93 16.74 -12.19
C ASN A 162 12.33 16.33 -10.83
N THR A 163 13.19 15.88 -9.93
CA THR A 163 12.80 15.38 -8.61
C THR A 163 12.07 16.43 -7.77
N THR A 164 12.39 17.72 -7.90
CA THR A 164 11.71 18.80 -7.18
C THR A 164 10.25 18.92 -7.60
N ILE A 165 9.98 18.85 -8.90
CA ILE A 165 8.62 18.88 -9.44
C ILE A 165 7.85 17.64 -8.97
N ALA A 166 8.44 16.45 -9.16
CA ALA A 166 7.82 15.18 -8.75
C ALA A 166 7.48 15.15 -7.25
N LEU A 167 8.40 15.58 -6.39
CA LEU A 167 8.19 15.64 -4.95
C LEU A 167 7.15 16.70 -4.54
N GLY A 168 7.11 17.84 -5.24
CA GLY A 168 6.07 18.86 -5.03
C GLY A 168 4.68 18.34 -5.34
N PHE A 169 4.52 17.62 -6.46
CA PHE A 169 3.27 16.94 -6.79
C PHE A 169 2.90 15.91 -5.72
N LEU A 170 3.81 14.99 -5.38
CA LEU A 170 3.57 13.95 -4.37
C LEU A 170 3.20 14.54 -3.01
N HIS A 171 3.87 15.62 -2.57
CA HIS A 171 3.51 16.34 -1.35
C HIS A 171 2.06 16.82 -1.37
N ASN A 172 1.65 17.49 -2.44
CA ASN A 172 0.31 18.05 -2.56
C ASN A 172 -0.76 16.96 -2.57
N ILE A 173 -0.55 15.90 -3.34
CA ILE A 173 -1.48 14.76 -3.44
C ILE A 173 -1.62 14.07 -2.09
N VAL A 174 -0.51 13.73 -1.44
CA VAL A 174 -0.54 13.04 -0.15
C VAL A 174 -1.16 13.93 0.93
N SER A 175 -0.85 15.22 0.95
CA SER A 175 -1.46 16.17 1.90
C SER A 175 -2.97 16.26 1.71
N ASN A 176 -3.44 16.36 0.46
CA ASN A 176 -4.87 16.35 0.14
C ASN A 176 -5.55 15.04 0.58
N GLN A 177 -4.88 13.91 0.38
CA GLN A 177 -5.37 12.60 0.82
C GLN A 177 -5.41 12.49 2.35
N GLN A 178 -4.41 13.00 3.07
CA GLN A 178 -4.40 13.03 4.54
C GLN A 178 -5.54 13.88 5.09
N ASN A 179 -5.82 15.03 4.47
CA ASN A 179 -6.94 15.90 4.85
C ASN A 179 -8.29 15.23 4.58
N LYS A 180 -8.45 14.60 3.41
CA LYS A 180 -9.69 13.92 3.02
C LYS A 180 -9.94 12.63 3.81
N TYR A 181 -8.88 11.95 4.20
CA TYR A 181 -8.91 10.64 4.85
C TYR A 181 -8.03 10.58 6.10
N ALA A 182 -8.35 11.42 7.10
CA ALA A 182 -7.57 11.61 8.34
C ALA A 182 -7.24 10.33 9.15
N HIS A 183 -8.01 9.26 8.93
CA HIS A 183 -7.83 7.95 9.57
C HIS A 183 -7.49 6.83 8.57
N ALA A 184 -6.91 7.16 7.42
CA ALA A 184 -6.44 6.16 6.48
C ALA A 184 -5.03 5.66 6.84
N VAL A 185 -4.78 4.40 6.52
CA VAL A 185 -3.41 3.89 6.39
C VAL A 185 -2.90 4.32 5.01
N HIS A 186 -1.79 5.04 4.96
CA HIS A 186 -1.17 5.46 3.72
C HIS A 186 0.05 4.58 3.42
N ILE A 187 0.06 3.96 2.25
CA ILE A 187 1.17 3.16 1.74
C ILE A 187 1.56 3.76 0.40
N ILE A 188 2.76 4.35 0.33
CA ILE A 188 3.29 4.96 -0.89
C ILE A 188 4.51 4.14 -1.30
N VAL A 189 4.48 3.59 -2.51
CA VAL A 189 5.34 2.47 -2.87
C VAL A 189 5.61 2.46 -4.36
N GLY A 190 6.84 2.14 -4.75
CA GLY A 190 7.21 1.98 -6.14
C GLY A 190 8.66 2.30 -6.38
N ASP A 191 9.00 2.64 -7.61
CA ASP A 191 10.34 3.00 -8.03
C ASP A 191 10.47 4.53 -8.05
N PHE A 192 11.26 5.04 -7.11
CA PHE A 192 11.47 6.48 -6.94
C PHE A 192 12.72 6.98 -7.67
N ASN A 193 13.52 6.08 -8.26
CA ASN A 193 14.84 6.39 -8.78
C ASN A 193 15.62 7.30 -7.79
N GLN A 194 15.89 8.54 -8.20
CA GLN A 194 16.67 9.51 -7.41
C GLN A 194 15.85 10.24 -6.34
N ALA A 195 14.51 10.20 -6.39
CA ALA A 195 13.66 10.94 -5.48
C ALA A 195 13.64 10.34 -4.07
N ASP A 196 13.64 11.20 -3.05
CA ASP A 196 13.41 10.79 -1.66
C ASP A 196 12.20 11.53 -1.07
N LEU A 197 11.13 10.78 -0.85
CA LEU A 197 9.89 11.32 -0.31
C LEU A 197 10.05 11.87 1.12
N LYS A 198 11.10 11.48 1.86
CA LYS A 198 11.39 12.05 3.18
C LYS A 198 11.63 13.56 3.14
N ALA A 199 12.15 14.08 2.02
CA ALA A 199 12.43 15.51 1.87
C ALA A 199 11.17 16.38 2.00
N VAL A 200 10.01 15.85 1.59
CA VAL A 200 8.72 16.57 1.62
C VAL A 200 7.72 15.99 2.62
N LEU A 201 7.85 14.70 2.99
CA LEU A 201 6.97 14.02 3.94
C LEU A 201 7.79 13.38 5.08
N PRO A 202 8.39 14.19 5.98
CA PRO A 202 9.30 13.69 7.01
C PRO A 202 8.65 12.74 8.02
N LYS A 203 7.32 12.82 8.18
CA LYS A 203 6.53 11.97 9.09
C LYS A 203 6.29 10.55 8.57
N PHE A 204 6.52 10.29 7.27
CA PHE A 204 6.41 8.96 6.71
C PHE A 204 7.67 8.13 7.02
N TYR A 205 7.50 6.84 7.25
CA TYR A 205 8.58 5.90 7.54
C TYR A 205 8.91 5.09 6.29
N GLN A 206 10.17 5.18 5.86
CA GLN A 206 10.70 4.41 4.75
C GLN A 206 11.19 3.04 5.26
N HIS A 207 10.81 1.94 4.61
CA HIS A 207 11.07 0.57 5.11
C HIS A 207 12.14 -0.23 4.34
N VAL A 208 12.52 0.15 3.13
CA VAL A 208 13.51 -0.58 2.31
C VAL A 208 14.93 -0.17 2.69
N LYS A 209 15.80 -1.15 2.94
CA LYS A 209 17.20 -0.91 3.35
C LYS A 209 18.22 -1.67 2.51
N CYS A 210 17.76 -2.51 1.60
CA CYS A 210 18.59 -3.28 0.68
C CYS A 210 18.60 -2.63 -0.70
N ALA A 211 19.70 -2.82 -1.45
CA ALA A 211 19.78 -2.38 -2.83
C ALA A 211 18.74 -3.12 -3.68
N THR A 212 18.10 -2.40 -4.61
CA THR A 212 17.05 -2.95 -5.48
C THR A 212 17.47 -2.95 -6.94
N ARG A 213 18.48 -2.16 -7.32
CA ARG A 213 19.13 -2.20 -8.63
C ARG A 213 20.63 -1.93 -8.48
N GLY A 214 21.47 -2.90 -8.80
CA GLY A 214 22.92 -2.82 -8.54
C GLY A 214 23.20 -2.54 -7.05
N ALA A 215 23.92 -1.45 -6.75
CA ALA A 215 24.20 -1.01 -5.38
C ALA A 215 23.18 0.00 -4.83
N ASN A 216 22.18 0.40 -5.61
CA ASN A 216 21.28 1.51 -5.28
C ASN A 216 19.93 1.03 -4.74
N ILE A 217 19.34 1.83 -3.84
CA ILE A 217 17.98 1.63 -3.30
C ILE A 217 17.02 2.56 -4.06
N LEU A 218 16.47 2.07 -5.17
CA LEU A 218 15.57 2.85 -6.03
C LEU A 218 14.10 2.58 -5.68
N ASP A 219 13.78 1.32 -5.36
CA ASP A 219 12.44 0.92 -4.99
C ASP A 219 12.24 1.17 -3.49
N LYS A 220 11.29 2.04 -3.16
CA LYS A 220 11.08 2.53 -1.79
C LYS A 220 9.63 2.33 -1.37
N VAL A 221 9.45 2.14 -0.07
CA VAL A 221 8.12 2.05 0.54
C VAL A 221 8.04 2.95 1.75
N TYR A 222 7.09 3.87 1.71
CA TYR A 222 6.80 4.85 2.74
C TYR A 222 5.42 4.59 3.33
N THR A 223 5.30 4.62 4.66
CA THR A 223 3.99 4.55 5.33
C THR A 223 3.88 5.52 6.49
N ASN A 224 2.66 5.90 6.86
CA ASN A 224 2.41 6.62 8.12
C ASN A 224 2.52 5.73 9.38
N ILE A 225 2.79 4.44 9.24
CA ILE A 225 2.96 3.48 10.35
C ILE A 225 4.44 3.19 10.58
N LYS A 226 4.95 3.52 11.77
CA LYS A 226 6.30 3.18 12.16
C LYS A 226 6.45 1.66 12.23
N HIS A 227 7.52 1.12 11.65
CA HIS A 227 7.73 -0.34 11.55
C HIS A 227 6.53 -1.08 10.93
N GLY A 228 5.83 -0.48 9.95
CA GLY A 228 4.71 -1.11 9.27
C GLY A 228 5.08 -2.37 8.49
N TYR A 229 6.30 -2.42 7.93
CA TYR A 229 6.74 -3.52 7.09
C TYR A 229 8.12 -4.06 7.45
N LYS A 230 8.27 -5.37 7.30
CA LYS A 230 9.57 -6.04 7.11
C LYS A 230 9.74 -6.30 5.61
N VAL A 231 10.85 -5.85 5.07
CA VAL A 231 11.19 -6.03 3.65
C VAL A 231 12.08 -7.25 3.49
N ILE A 232 11.73 -8.10 2.53
CA ILE A 232 12.47 -9.29 2.12
C ILE A 232 12.78 -9.12 0.65
N GLN A 233 14.07 -9.17 0.29
CA GLN A 233 14.48 -9.14 -1.10
C GLN A 233 14.18 -10.49 -1.76
N LEU A 234 13.66 -10.43 -2.98
CA LEU A 234 13.35 -11.58 -3.83
C LEU A 234 14.12 -11.47 -5.15
N PRO A 235 14.28 -12.58 -5.89
CA PRO A 235 14.85 -12.54 -7.22
C PRO A 235 14.11 -11.58 -8.17
N HIS A 236 14.81 -11.20 -9.23
CA HIS A 236 14.28 -10.52 -10.40
C HIS A 236 13.02 -11.21 -10.93
N LEU A 237 12.08 -10.43 -11.48
CA LEU A 237 11.03 -10.97 -12.33
C LEU A 237 11.57 -11.07 -13.76
N GLY A 238 11.71 -12.29 -14.28
CA GLY A 238 12.30 -12.55 -15.59
C GLY A 238 13.69 -11.91 -15.75
N GLN A 239 13.88 -11.18 -16.86
CA GLN A 239 15.14 -10.49 -17.19
C GLN A 239 15.21 -9.04 -16.69
N SER A 240 14.44 -8.69 -15.65
CA SER A 240 14.56 -7.35 -15.03
C SER A 240 15.91 -7.20 -14.33
N ASP A 241 16.49 -6.02 -14.41
CA ASP A 241 17.68 -5.62 -13.64
C ASP A 241 17.33 -5.11 -12.23
N HIS A 242 16.03 -5.03 -11.91
CA HIS A 242 15.54 -4.76 -10.56
C HIS A 242 15.27 -6.07 -9.81
N MET A 243 15.67 -6.08 -8.55
CA MET A 243 15.29 -7.10 -7.57
C MET A 243 13.86 -6.86 -7.12
N SER A 244 13.07 -7.92 -7.02
CA SER A 244 11.71 -7.80 -6.48
C SER A 244 11.75 -7.73 -4.95
N LEU A 245 10.72 -7.16 -4.34
CA LEU A 245 10.57 -7.04 -2.89
C LEU A 245 9.28 -7.70 -2.42
N LEU A 246 9.37 -8.44 -1.32
CA LEU A 246 8.24 -8.85 -0.51
C LEU A 246 8.19 -8.00 0.74
N LEU A 247 7.09 -7.28 0.91
CA LEU A 247 6.77 -6.53 2.12
C LEU A 247 5.79 -7.34 2.97
N ALA A 248 6.29 -7.88 4.06
CA ALA A 248 5.49 -8.56 5.06
C ALA A 248 5.08 -7.55 6.15
N PRO A 249 3.78 -7.43 6.51
CA PRO A 249 3.36 -6.60 7.64
C PRO A 249 4.13 -7.01 8.89
N ALA A 250 4.80 -6.08 9.56
CA ALA A 250 5.56 -6.44 10.75
C ALA A 250 4.63 -6.61 11.95
N SER A 251 4.93 -7.58 12.82
CA SER A 251 4.17 -7.81 14.06
C SER A 251 4.08 -6.55 14.94
N GLY A 252 5.15 -5.73 14.94
CA GLY A 252 5.20 -4.43 15.60
C GLY A 252 4.29 -3.38 14.96
N GLY A 253 4.07 -3.40 13.64
CA GLY A 253 3.12 -2.49 12.98
C GLY A 253 1.68 -2.77 13.41
N ILE A 254 1.32 -4.05 13.57
CA ILE A 254 0.01 -4.49 14.10
C ILE A 254 -0.16 -4.06 15.58
N GLN A 255 0.93 -4.06 16.35
CA GLN A 255 0.93 -3.66 17.76
C GLN A 255 0.96 -2.13 17.95
N ILE A 256 1.65 -1.39 17.06
CA ILE A 256 1.69 0.08 17.01
C ILE A 256 0.35 0.64 16.53
N ILE A 257 -0.32 -0.01 15.57
CA ILE A 257 -1.73 0.25 15.27
C ILE A 257 -2.56 0.20 16.58
N CYS A 258 -2.37 -0.81 17.42
CA CYS A 258 -3.06 -0.91 18.70
C CYS A 258 -2.65 0.18 19.71
N GLN A 259 -1.40 0.68 19.67
CA GLN A 259 -0.88 1.69 20.60
C GLN A 259 -1.21 3.14 20.19
N GLU A 260 -1.13 3.50 18.91
CA GLU A 260 -1.53 4.84 18.40
C GLU A 260 -3.03 5.07 18.61
N VAL A 261 -3.83 4.01 18.50
CA VAL A 261 -5.24 4.00 18.91
C VAL A 261 -5.35 4.41 20.38
N SER A 262 -4.56 3.80 21.27
CA SER A 262 -4.57 4.10 22.70
C SER A 262 -4.13 5.54 23.03
N ALA A 263 -3.08 6.05 22.40
CA ALA A 263 -2.54 7.38 22.69
C ALA A 263 -3.53 8.51 22.32
N ARG A 264 -4.27 8.35 21.21
CA ARG A 264 -5.30 9.33 20.80
C ARG A 264 -6.55 9.32 21.70
N TRP A 265 -6.89 8.18 22.33
CA TRP A 265 -7.95 8.12 23.34
C TRP A 265 -7.62 8.90 24.61
N TYR A 266 -6.35 8.95 25.02
CA TYR A 266 -5.93 9.73 26.20
C TYR A 266 -5.94 11.25 25.93
N VAL A 267 -5.58 11.69 24.72
CA VAL A 267 -5.66 13.10 24.33
C VAL A 267 -7.12 13.60 24.33
N LEU A 268 -8.06 12.81 23.79
CA LEU A 268 -9.49 13.16 23.78
C LEU A 268 -10.19 13.05 25.15
N GLN A 269 -9.56 12.46 26.16
CA GLN A 269 -10.06 12.46 27.55
C GLN A 269 -9.41 13.54 28.42
N GLY A 270 -8.40 14.25 27.92
CA GLY A 270 -7.73 15.37 28.61
C GLY A 270 -8.31 16.75 28.28
N GLU A 271 -9.25 16.84 27.34
CA GLU A 271 -9.93 18.08 26.93
C GLU A 271 -11.43 18.11 27.33
N MET A 272 -11.84 17.37 28.37
CA MET A 272 -13.17 17.48 29.00
C MET A 272 -13.09 17.65 30.51
#